data_AF-A0A2K6DYL2-F1
#
_entry.id   AF-A0A2K6DYL2-F1
#
_cell.length_a   1.000
_cell.length_b   1.000
_cell.length_c   1.000
_cell.angle_alpha   90.00
_cell.angle_beta   90.00
_cell.angle_gamma   90.00
#
_symmetry.space_group_name_H-M   'P 1'
#
loop_
_entity.id
_entity.type
_entity.pdbx_description
1 polymer ?
#
loop_
_entity_poly.entity_id
_entity_poly.type
_entity_poly.pdbx_seq_one_letter_code
_entity_poly.pdbx_strand_id
1 'polypeptide(L)'
;LLPHAVAQVLTVALWQFQVIIYMSLITAYFTLTALSCHNFMYSKTVKRLSKLQEYQQYYPSLTCVMEGKDMEDWSCCPTPWTSFQSSCYFISTVMQSWTKSQNNCSVMGADLVVINTKEEQDFITQNLKINSAYFLGLSDPKGWRHWQWVDQTPYNKNV
;
A
#
# COMPACT_ATOMS: atom_id res chain seq x y z
N LEU A 1 0.09 -1.51 77.82
CA LEU A 1 -1.10 -1.22 76.99
C LEU A 1 -0.81 -0.16 75.91
N LEU A 2 -0.23 1.00 76.24
CA LEU A 2 0.22 2.03 75.27
C LEU A 2 1.14 1.53 74.11
N PRO A 3 2.17 0.69 74.33
CA PRO A 3 3.06 0.28 73.22
C PRO A 3 2.39 -0.64 72.19
N HIS A 4 1.36 -1.40 72.59
CA HIS A 4 0.65 -2.31 71.68
C HIS A 4 -0.30 -1.54 70.73
N ALA A 5 -1.00 -0.52 71.25
CA ALA A 5 -1.86 0.34 70.45
C ALA A 5 -1.05 1.16 69.43
N VAL A 6 0.12 1.68 69.82
CA VAL A 6 1.02 2.42 68.92
C VAL A 6 1.57 1.51 67.81
N ALA A 7 1.95 0.26 68.13
CA ALA A 7 2.41 -0.70 67.13
C ALA A 7 1.30 -1.08 66.12
N GLN A 8 0.05 -1.24 66.57
CA GLN A 8 -1.09 -1.52 65.69
C GLN A 8 -1.43 -0.34 64.77
N VAL A 9 -1.33 0.90 65.25
CA VAL A 9 -1.54 2.10 64.41
C VAL A 9 -0.45 2.22 63.35
N LEU A 10 0.80 1.91 63.69
CA LEU A 10 1.93 1.91 62.76
C LEU A 10 1.80 0.83 61.67
N THR A 11 1.41 -0.40 62.02
CA THR A 11 1.22 -1.47 61.04
C THR A 11 0.08 -1.17 60.07
N VAL A 12 -1.03 -0.60 60.57
CA VAL A 12 -2.14 -0.12 59.72
C VAL A 12 -1.68 0.98 58.78
N ALA A 13 -0.94 1.98 59.27
CA ALA A 13 -0.41 3.06 58.43
C ALA A 13 0.55 2.52 57.34
N LEU A 14 1.45 1.60 57.69
CA LEU A 14 2.36 0.95 56.73
C LEU A 14 1.59 0.16 55.66
N TRP A 15 0.53 -0.55 56.04
CA TRP A 15 -0.34 -1.26 55.10
C TRP A 15 -1.07 -0.31 54.16
N GLN A 16 -1.56 0.81 54.68
CA GLN A 16 -2.18 1.87 53.87
C GLN A 16 -1.18 2.46 52.86
N PHE A 17 0.05 2.77 53.26
CA PHE A 17 1.09 3.22 52.34
C PHE A 17 1.41 2.17 51.28
N GLN A 18 1.51 0.89 51.66
CA GLN A 18 1.77 -0.20 50.73
C GLN A 18 0.64 -0.34 49.68
N VAL A 19 -0.62 -0.22 50.10
CA VAL A 19 -1.77 -0.25 49.19
C VAL A 19 -1.76 0.96 48.25
N ILE A 20 -1.47 2.16 48.74
CA ILE A 20 -1.38 3.37 47.92
C ILE A 20 -0.27 3.24 46.87
N ILE A 21 0.91 2.72 47.26
CA ILE A 21 2.02 2.47 46.35
C ILE A 21 1.61 1.43 45.30
N TYR A 22 0.95 0.35 45.70
CA TYR A 22 0.52 -0.67 44.74
C TYR A 22 -0.51 -0.14 43.74
N MET A 23 -1.49 0.64 44.21
CA MET A 23 -2.49 1.27 43.34
C MET A 23 -1.87 2.30 42.39
N SER A 24 -0.88 3.08 42.83
CA SER A 24 -0.19 4.04 41.95
C SER A 24 0.68 3.35 40.90
N LEU A 25 1.30 2.22 41.23
CA LEU A 25 2.04 1.41 40.27
C LEU A 25 1.10 0.79 39.22
N ILE A 26 -0.07 0.32 39.63
CA ILE A 26 -1.09 -0.21 38.71
C ILE A 26 -1.57 0.88 37.75
N THR A 27 -1.93 2.06 38.26
CA THR A 27 -2.40 3.15 37.39
C THR A 27 -1.30 3.62 36.45
N ALA A 28 -0.05 3.72 36.92
CA ALA A 28 1.10 4.02 36.07
C ALA A 28 1.30 2.97 34.96
N TYR A 29 1.14 1.68 35.27
CA TYR A 29 1.21 0.62 34.26
C TYR A 29 0.10 0.74 33.20
N PHE A 30 -1.14 0.99 33.63
CA PHE A 30 -2.26 1.19 32.71
C PHE A 30 -2.08 2.43 31.82
N THR A 31 -1.56 3.54 32.34
CA THR A 31 -1.31 4.73 31.53
C THR A 31 -0.17 4.51 30.54
N LEU A 32 0.90 3.83 30.92
CA LEU A 32 2.01 3.49 30.02
C LEU A 32 1.55 2.58 28.87
N THR A 33 0.77 1.54 29.17
CA THR A 33 0.21 0.66 28.13
C THR A 33 -0.75 1.41 27.20
N ALA A 34 -1.62 2.26 27.74
CA ALA A 34 -2.51 3.11 26.94
C ALA A 34 -1.75 4.07 26.01
N LEU A 35 -0.70 4.74 26.50
CA LEU A 35 0.14 5.62 25.70
C LEU A 35 0.88 4.86 24.58
N SER A 36 1.44 3.69 24.90
CA SER A 36 2.10 2.84 23.91
C SER A 36 1.13 2.38 22.81
N CYS A 37 -0.09 1.99 23.19
CA CYS A 37 -1.15 1.61 22.28
C CYS A 37 -1.59 2.78 21.40
N HIS A 38 -1.81 3.96 21.99
CA HIS A 38 -2.14 5.18 21.25
C HIS A 38 -1.06 5.50 20.21
N ASN A 39 0.22 5.47 20.58
CA ASN A 39 1.32 5.72 19.65
C ASN A 39 1.38 4.70 18.50
N PHE A 40 1.12 3.41 18.79
CA PHE A 40 1.06 2.37 17.77
C PHE A 40 -0.12 2.57 16.81
N MET A 41 -1.32 2.80 17.34
CA MET A 41 -2.53 3.06 16.55
C MET A 41 -2.37 4.34 15.72
N TYR A 42 -1.86 5.42 16.31
CA TYR A 42 -1.54 6.67 15.64
C TYR A 42 -0.54 6.44 14.50
N SER A 43 0.56 5.73 14.73
CA SER A 43 1.54 5.35 13.70
C SER A 43 0.91 4.57 12.55
N LYS A 44 0.04 3.60 12.84
CA LYS A 44 -0.66 2.81 11.81
C LYS A 44 -1.62 3.68 10.99
N THR A 45 -2.38 4.56 11.65
CA THR A 45 -3.32 5.49 10.99
C THR A 45 -2.58 6.50 10.13
N VAL A 46 -1.50 7.12 10.63
CA VAL A 46 -0.67 8.05 9.85
C VAL A 46 -0.02 7.35 8.66
N LYS A 47 0.44 6.11 8.79
CA LYS A 47 0.96 5.32 7.65
C LYS A 47 -0.11 5.02 6.59
N ARG A 48 -1.36 4.81 6.99
CA ARG A 48 -2.47 4.64 6.02
C ARG A 48 -2.84 5.96 5.35
N LEU A 49 -2.94 7.04 6.13
CA LEU A 49 -3.27 8.37 5.60
C LEU A 49 -2.19 8.89 4.66
N SER A 50 -0.90 8.72 4.99
CA SER A 50 0.21 9.06 4.09
C SER A 50 0.16 8.30 2.78
N LYS A 51 -0.15 6.99 2.81
CA LYS A 51 -0.35 6.21 1.58
C LYS A 51 -1.54 6.70 0.76
N LEU A 52 -2.66 7.05 1.38
CA LEU A 52 -3.82 7.60 0.67
C LEU A 52 -3.50 8.97 0.06
N GLN A 53 -2.76 9.80 0.78
CA GLN A 53 -2.31 11.11 0.32
C GLN A 53 -1.33 10.98 -0.86
N GLU A 54 -0.44 9.99 -0.82
CA GLU A 54 0.44 9.61 -1.93
C GLU A 54 -0.37 9.12 -3.16
N TYR A 55 -1.39 8.29 -2.94
CA TYR A 55 -2.30 7.82 -4.00
C TYR A 55 -3.08 8.99 -4.63
N GLN A 56 -3.51 9.96 -3.81
CA GLN A 56 -4.24 11.15 -4.25
C GLN A 56 -3.35 12.10 -5.07
N GLN A 57 -2.04 12.14 -4.81
CA GLN A 57 -1.08 12.84 -5.65
C GLN A 57 -0.93 12.16 -7.03
N TYR A 58 -1.03 10.83 -7.06
CA TYR A 58 -0.91 10.06 -8.30
C TYR A 58 -2.21 10.02 -9.12
N TYR A 59 -3.36 10.15 -8.47
CA TYR A 59 -4.69 10.06 -9.07
C TYR A 59 -5.58 11.28 -8.74
N PRO A 60 -5.31 12.44 -9.37
CA PRO A 60 -6.02 13.69 -9.05
C PRO A 60 -7.47 13.73 -9.60
N SER A 61 -7.77 12.99 -10.66
CA SER A 61 -9.10 12.93 -11.29
C SER A 61 -9.32 11.60 -12.01
N LEU A 62 -10.58 11.25 -12.26
CA LEU A 62 -10.98 10.10 -13.09
C LEU A 62 -11.50 10.59 -14.45
N THR A 63 -11.06 9.94 -15.51
CA THR A 63 -11.60 10.10 -16.86
C THR A 63 -12.38 8.84 -17.21
N CYS A 64 -13.66 8.98 -17.55
CA CYS A 64 -14.55 7.88 -17.91
C CYS A 64 -14.97 8.00 -19.36
N VAL A 65 -14.90 6.89 -20.09
CA VAL A 65 -15.34 6.77 -21.48
C VAL A 65 -16.41 5.69 -21.59
N MET A 66 -17.37 5.87 -22.48
CA MET A 66 -18.31 4.80 -22.84
C MET A 66 -17.63 3.87 -23.84
N GLU A 67 -17.63 2.58 -23.55
CA GLU A 67 -17.06 1.55 -24.39
C GLU A 67 -18.19 0.78 -25.08
N GLY A 68 -18.34 0.94 -26.39
CA GLY A 68 -19.39 0.27 -27.16
C GLY A 68 -20.65 1.11 -27.42
N LYS A 69 -21.77 0.43 -27.73
CA LYS A 69 -23.05 1.06 -28.12
C LYS A 69 -24.07 1.12 -26.98
N ASP A 70 -23.86 0.32 -25.95
CA ASP A 70 -24.75 0.25 -24.80
C ASP A 70 -24.35 1.30 -23.76
N MET A 71 -25.34 2.02 -23.24
CA MET A 71 -25.16 3.21 -22.37
C MET A 71 -24.64 2.88 -20.96
N GLU A 72 -24.51 1.60 -20.62
CA GLU A 72 -24.11 1.12 -19.29
C GLU A 72 -22.64 0.67 -19.19
N ASP A 73 -21.91 0.57 -20.30
CA ASP A 73 -20.52 0.11 -20.27
C ASP A 73 -19.55 1.31 -20.24
N TRP A 74 -19.20 1.75 -19.03
CA TRP A 74 -18.26 2.84 -18.78
C TRP A 74 -16.93 2.30 -18.25
N SER A 75 -15.84 2.59 -18.95
CA SER A 75 -14.48 2.35 -18.46
C SER A 75 -13.88 3.65 -17.92
N CYS A 76 -13.49 3.65 -16.64
CA CYS A 76 -12.93 4.81 -15.95
C CYS A 76 -11.48 4.54 -15.56
N CYS A 77 -10.59 5.45 -15.96
CA CYS A 77 -9.18 5.42 -15.57
C CYS A 77 -8.76 6.74 -14.93
N PRO A 78 -7.84 6.72 -13.96
CA PRO A 78 -7.32 7.94 -13.40
C PRO A 78 -6.52 8.76 -14.41
N THR A 79 -6.61 10.08 -14.43
CA THR A 79 -5.79 10.92 -15.31
C THR A 79 -4.33 10.92 -14.82
N PRO A 80 -3.30 10.76 -15.69
CA PRO A 80 -3.32 10.78 -17.16
C PRO A 80 -3.28 9.39 -17.83
N TRP A 81 -3.89 8.37 -17.22
CA TRP A 81 -3.98 7.03 -17.79
C TRP A 81 -5.01 6.98 -18.91
N THR A 82 -4.79 6.11 -19.88
CA THR A 82 -5.73 5.81 -20.97
C THR A 82 -6.41 4.47 -20.73
N SER A 83 -7.71 4.38 -21.01
CA SER A 83 -8.44 3.11 -20.95
C SER A 83 -8.38 2.37 -22.27
N PHE A 84 -8.35 1.04 -22.19
CA PHE A 84 -8.67 0.14 -23.30
C PHE A 84 -9.21 -1.16 -22.72
N GLN A 85 -10.45 -1.51 -23.10
CA GLN A 85 -11.20 -2.59 -22.50
C GLN A 85 -11.26 -2.41 -20.97
N SER A 86 -11.05 -3.50 -20.22
CA SER A 86 -11.09 -3.51 -18.76
C SER A 86 -9.82 -2.98 -18.07
N SER A 87 -8.89 -2.37 -18.80
CA SER A 87 -7.56 -2.02 -18.29
C SER A 87 -7.20 -0.55 -18.49
N CYS A 88 -6.37 -0.03 -17.58
CA CYS A 88 -5.81 1.32 -17.63
C CYS A 88 -4.31 1.26 -17.93
N TYR A 89 -3.82 2.14 -18.80
CA TYR A 89 -2.42 2.17 -19.23
C TYR A 89 -1.79 3.54 -18.97
N PHE A 90 -0.56 3.53 -18.45
CA PHE A 90 0.22 4.74 -18.22
C PHE A 90 1.62 4.61 -18.82
N ILE A 91 1.99 5.60 -19.64
CA ILE A 91 3.30 5.64 -20.29
C ILE A 91 4.25 6.47 -19.43
N SER A 92 5.08 5.78 -18.64
CA SER A 92 6.17 6.44 -17.92
C SER A 92 7.28 6.87 -18.88
N THR A 93 7.69 8.13 -18.80
CA THR A 93 8.81 8.69 -19.57
C THR A 93 10.13 8.68 -18.80
N VAL A 94 10.12 8.20 -17.55
CA VAL A 94 11.30 8.21 -16.67
C VAL A 94 12.20 7.02 -16.99
N MET A 95 13.45 7.30 -17.39
CA MET A 95 14.43 6.26 -17.72
C MET A 95 15.00 5.62 -16.45
N GLN A 96 14.67 4.35 -16.22
CA GLN A 96 15.10 3.58 -15.05
C GLN A 96 15.35 2.11 -15.42
N SER A 97 16.04 1.36 -14.56
CA SER A 97 16.16 -0.09 -14.72
C SER A 97 14.81 -0.78 -14.61
N TRP A 98 14.62 -1.92 -15.29
CA TRP A 98 13.38 -2.73 -15.25
C TRP A 98 12.80 -2.89 -13.84
N THR A 99 13.62 -3.28 -12.85
CA THR A 99 13.18 -3.49 -11.45
C THR A 99 12.66 -2.20 -10.81
N LYS A 100 13.29 -1.06 -11.08
CA LYS A 100 12.82 0.24 -10.58
C LYS A 100 11.54 0.67 -11.29
N SER A 101 11.43 0.42 -12.60
CA SER A 101 10.21 0.71 -13.36
C SER A 101 9.02 -0.11 -12.83
N GLN A 102 9.20 -1.41 -12.59
CA GLN A 102 8.19 -2.26 -11.96
C GLN A 102 7.81 -1.76 -10.56
N ASN A 103 8.79 -1.40 -9.73
CA ASN A 103 8.50 -0.86 -8.39
C ASN A 103 7.70 0.46 -8.46
N ASN A 104 7.98 1.33 -9.43
CA ASN A 104 7.16 2.53 -9.63
C ASN A 104 5.73 2.19 -10.03
N CYS A 105 5.52 1.22 -10.93
CA CYS A 105 4.19 0.71 -11.23
C CYS A 105 3.48 0.21 -9.96
N SER A 106 4.17 -0.56 -9.11
CA SER A 106 3.58 -1.08 -7.87
C SER A 106 3.22 0.01 -6.86
N VAL A 107 4.01 1.09 -6.76
CA VAL A 107 3.66 2.27 -5.94
C VAL A 107 2.38 2.94 -6.44
N MET A 108 2.18 2.92 -7.76
CA MET A 108 1.00 3.44 -8.44
C MET A 108 -0.20 2.47 -8.34
N GLY A 109 -0.05 1.30 -7.73
CA GLY A 109 -1.11 0.28 -7.65
C GLY A 109 -1.32 -0.49 -8.96
N ALA A 110 -0.29 -0.57 -9.79
CA ALA A 110 -0.29 -1.24 -11.09
C ALA A 110 0.99 -2.08 -11.27
N ASP A 111 1.15 -2.64 -12.46
CA ASP A 111 2.32 -3.42 -12.87
C ASP A 111 2.86 -2.94 -14.23
N LEU A 112 4.10 -3.31 -14.57
CA LEU A 112 4.54 -3.20 -15.96
C LEU A 112 3.61 -4.03 -16.85
N VAL A 113 3.36 -3.52 -18.06
CA VAL A 113 2.31 -4.05 -18.92
C VAL A 113 2.50 -5.53 -19.27
N VAL A 114 1.42 -6.30 -19.16
CA VAL A 114 1.30 -7.69 -19.59
C VAL A 114 0.40 -7.70 -20.81
N ILE A 115 0.87 -8.25 -21.93
CA ILE A 115 0.14 -8.25 -23.19
C ILE A 115 -0.51 -9.60 -23.38
N ASN A 116 -1.84 -9.62 -23.47
CA ASN A 116 -2.66 -10.82 -23.55
C ASN A 116 -3.21 -11.06 -24.96
N THR A 117 -3.39 -9.99 -25.74
CA THR A 117 -4.02 -10.04 -27.06
C THR A 117 -3.29 -9.15 -28.07
N LYS A 118 -3.50 -9.44 -29.35
CA LYS A 118 -2.97 -8.62 -30.43
C LYS A 118 -3.61 -7.23 -30.45
N GLU A 119 -4.90 -7.15 -30.17
CA GLU A 119 -5.65 -5.90 -30.14
C GLU A 119 -5.11 -4.97 -29.03
N GLU A 120 -4.76 -5.52 -27.88
CA GLU A 120 -4.08 -4.81 -26.79
C GLU A 120 -2.69 -4.33 -27.21
N GLN A 121 -1.88 -5.19 -27.86
CA GLN A 121 -0.58 -4.80 -28.40
C GLN A 121 -0.69 -3.64 -29.40
N ASP A 122 -1.65 -3.70 -30.31
CA ASP A 122 -1.89 -2.68 -31.34
C ASP A 122 -2.31 -1.35 -30.68
N PHE A 123 -3.22 -1.38 -29.71
CA PHE A 123 -3.60 -0.21 -28.92
C PHE A 123 -2.40 0.42 -28.21
N ILE A 124 -1.60 -0.39 -27.49
CA ILE A 124 -0.41 0.12 -26.78
C ILE A 124 0.54 0.78 -27.77
N THR A 125 0.88 0.09 -28.87
CA THR A 125 1.88 0.56 -29.84
C THR A 125 1.48 1.89 -30.48
N GLN A 126 0.19 2.12 -30.74
CA GLN A 126 -0.31 3.40 -31.28
C GLN A 126 -0.09 4.59 -30.33
N ASN A 127 0.02 4.34 -29.02
CA ASN A 127 0.24 5.37 -28.01
C ASN A 127 1.73 5.59 -27.68
N LEU A 128 2.63 4.75 -28.19
CA LEU A 128 4.08 4.84 -27.93
C LEU A 128 4.78 5.77 -28.92
N LYS A 129 5.92 6.35 -28.48
CA LYS A 129 6.80 7.11 -29.37
C LYS A 129 7.65 6.15 -30.20
N ILE A 130 7.61 6.30 -31.53
CA ILE A 130 8.30 5.44 -32.52
C ILE A 130 9.80 5.25 -32.24
N ASN A 131 10.48 6.26 -31.68
CA ASN A 131 11.93 6.24 -31.44
C ASN A 131 12.30 5.95 -29.98
N SER A 132 11.41 5.32 -29.22
CA SER A 132 11.61 5.00 -27.80
C SER A 132 11.45 3.51 -27.53
N ALA A 133 12.17 3.00 -26.54
CA ALA A 133 12.00 1.65 -26.02
C ALA A 133 11.29 1.70 -24.66
N TYR A 134 10.36 0.77 -24.44
CA TYR A 134 9.56 0.68 -23.23
C TYR A 134 9.69 -0.72 -22.63
N PHE A 135 9.75 -0.80 -21.30
CA PHE A 135 9.80 -2.09 -20.62
C PHE A 135 8.42 -2.74 -20.60
N LEU A 136 8.39 -4.04 -20.86
CA LEU A 136 7.24 -4.90 -20.62
C LEU A 136 7.36 -5.55 -19.24
N GLY A 137 6.25 -6.04 -18.71
CA GLY A 137 6.20 -6.91 -17.54
C GLY A 137 6.77 -8.30 -17.77
N LEU A 138 7.49 -8.53 -18.88
CA LEU A 138 8.08 -9.81 -19.24
C LEU A 138 9.55 -9.85 -18.85
N SER A 139 9.98 -10.89 -18.14
CA SER A 139 11.38 -11.07 -17.76
C SER A 139 11.82 -12.54 -17.76
N ASP A 140 13.12 -12.78 -17.89
CA ASP A 140 13.76 -14.09 -17.67
C ASP A 140 14.94 -13.90 -16.70
N PRO A 141 14.68 -13.86 -15.39
CA PRO A 141 15.70 -13.50 -14.40
C PRO A 141 16.89 -14.46 -14.34
N LYS A 142 16.72 -15.70 -14.80
CA LYS A 142 17.76 -16.75 -14.78
C LYS A 142 18.45 -16.95 -16.12
N GLY A 143 17.93 -16.35 -17.21
CA GLY A 143 18.47 -16.52 -18.56
C GLY A 143 18.24 -17.93 -19.12
N TRP A 144 17.25 -18.67 -18.60
CA TRP A 144 16.98 -20.06 -18.99
C TRP A 144 15.91 -20.17 -20.07
N ARG A 145 15.52 -19.05 -20.68
CA ARG A 145 14.38 -18.92 -21.58
C ARG A 145 13.05 -19.25 -20.90
N HIS A 146 13.00 -19.12 -19.58
CA HIS A 146 11.79 -19.26 -18.78
C HIS A 146 11.21 -17.88 -18.54
N TRP A 147 10.55 -17.35 -19.57
CA TRP A 147 9.90 -16.06 -19.52
C TRP A 147 8.72 -16.06 -18.54
N GLN A 148 8.61 -14.99 -17.77
CA GLN A 148 7.62 -14.80 -16.72
C GLN A 148 7.03 -13.40 -16.81
N TRP A 149 5.70 -13.34 -16.77
CA TRP A 149 4.97 -12.09 -16.59
C TRP A 149 4.93 -11.70 -15.11
N VAL A 150 4.94 -10.40 -14.82
CA VAL A 150 4.86 -9.84 -13.47
C VAL A 150 3.55 -10.19 -12.74
N ASP A 151 2.47 -10.43 -13.48
CA ASP A 151 1.17 -10.83 -12.94
C ASP A 151 1.02 -12.35 -12.75
N GLN A 152 2.08 -13.12 -13.04
CA GLN A 152 2.14 -14.58 -12.93
C GLN A 152 1.24 -15.33 -13.93
N THR A 153 0.73 -14.66 -14.96
CA THR A 153 0.02 -15.33 -16.05
C THR A 153 0.97 -16.21 -16.88
N PRO A 154 0.47 -17.30 -17.49
CA PRO A 154 1.29 -18.16 -18.34
C PRO A 154 1.86 -17.40 -19.54
N TYR A 155 3.16 -17.55 -19.79
CA TYR A 155 3.76 -17.04 -21.01
C TYR A 155 3.36 -17.90 -22.22
N ASN A 156 2.62 -17.32 -23.16
CA ASN A 156 2.29 -17.92 -24.45
C ASN A 156 3.03 -17.19 -25.57
N LYS A 157 3.87 -17.90 -26.30
CA LYS A 157 4.69 -17.36 -27.41
C LYS A 157 3.89 -16.92 -28.64
N ASN A 158 2.59 -17.22 -28.71
CA ASN A 158 1.75 -17.02 -29.89
C ASN A 158 0.78 -15.83 -29.77
N VAL A 159 0.94 -14.99 -28.74
CA VAL A 159 0.24 -13.69 -28.66
C VAL A 159 0.91 -12.69 -29.61
#